data_AF-X1VLL8-F1
#
_entry.id   AF-X1VLL8-F1
#
_cell.length_a   1.000
_cell.length_b   1.000
_cell.length_c   1.000
_cell.angle_alpha   90.00
_cell.angle_beta   90.00
_cell.angle_gamma   90.00
#
_symmetry.space_group_name_H-M   'P 1'
#
loop_
_entity.id
_entity.type
_entity.pdbx_description
1 polymer ?
#
loop_
_entity_poly.entity_id
_entity_poly.type
_entity_poly.pdbx_seq_one_letter_code
_entity_poly.pdbx_strand_id
1 'polypeptide(L)'
;MWEQLKRIIKKNGAIVMTASQPFTTTLIYSNIKMWRHNWQWNKNNSAGFVTAKVRPLQVVEDICVFGLNKVNYNPQMNIRGNIRVKGGSSKSDNYNVQPSKSRNNLYYPKSLINISNASQVNKKHPTQKPGQ
;
A
#
# COMPACT_ATOMS: atom_id res chain seq x y z
N MET A 1 -3.52 22.07 5.29
CA MET A 1 -3.74 20.82 4.53
C MET A 1 -4.83 19.94 5.14
N TRP A 2 -4.61 19.36 6.33
CA TRP A 2 -5.52 18.36 6.91
C TRP A 2 -6.96 18.81 7.08
N GLU A 3 -7.18 20.07 7.44
CA GLU A 3 -8.52 20.67 7.51
C GLU A 3 -9.30 20.50 6.20
N GLN A 4 -8.68 20.80 5.06
CA GLN A 4 -9.32 20.70 3.75
C GLN A 4 -9.55 19.24 3.33
N LEU A 5 -8.63 18.34 3.66
CA LEU A 5 -8.82 16.90 3.40
C LEU A 5 -9.96 16.32 4.25
N LYS A 6 -10.06 16.74 5.53
CA LYS A 6 -11.15 16.35 6.43
C LYS A 6 -12.51 16.85 5.97
N ARG A 7 -12.56 18.01 5.29
CA ARG A 7 -13.79 18.57 4.71
C ARG A 7 -14.37 17.69 3.59
N ILE A 8 -13.52 17.05 2.79
CA ILE A 8 -13.92 16.36 1.55
C ILE A 8 -14.10 14.85 1.77
N ILE A 9 -13.35 14.25 2.70
CA ILE A 9 -13.37 12.80 2.91
C ILE A 9 -14.72 12.30 3.44
N LYS A 10 -15.18 11.15 2.94
CA LYS A 10 -16.34 10.43 3.48
C LYS A 10 -16.02 9.87 4.88
N LYS A 11 -17.06 9.64 5.70
CA LYS A 11 -16.94 9.13 7.09
C LYS A 11 -16.02 7.90 7.24
N ASN A 12 -16.11 6.94 6.31
CA ASN A 12 -15.28 5.73 6.26
C ASN A 12 -14.35 5.69 5.03
N GLY A 13 -14.10 6.85 4.42
CA GLY A 13 -13.18 6.99 3.30
C GLY A 13 -11.72 6.93 3.74
N ALA A 14 -10.84 6.72 2.76
CA ALA A 14 -9.39 6.78 2.94
C ALA A 14 -8.82 8.04 2.28
N ILE A 15 -7.86 8.67 2.95
CA ILE A 15 -6.89 9.58 2.32
C ILE A 15 -5.63 8.75 2.11
N VAL A 16 -5.17 8.66 0.86
CA VAL A 16 -4.00 7.87 0.48
C VAL A 16 -2.96 8.80 -0.12
N MET A 17 -1.73 8.74 0.40
CA MET A 17 -0.64 9.62 -0.01
C MET A 17 0.63 8.81 -0.21
N THR A 18 1.38 9.08 -1.27
CA THR A 18 2.73 8.52 -1.46
C THR A 18 3.77 9.41 -0.78
N ALA A 19 4.81 8.80 -0.22
CA ALA A 19 5.89 9.50 0.46
C ALA A 19 7.20 8.69 0.43
N SER A 20 8.29 9.33 0.86
CA SER A 20 9.58 8.70 1.10
C SER A 20 10.19 9.22 2.39
N GLN A 21 11.01 8.41 3.04
CA GLN A 21 11.71 8.85 4.24
C GLN A 21 12.73 9.96 3.93
N PRO A 22 12.91 10.95 4.82
CA PRO A 22 12.32 11.08 6.17
C PRO A 22 10.89 11.67 6.19
N PHE A 23 10.39 12.16 5.06
CA PHE A 23 9.09 12.85 5.00
C PHE A 23 7.91 11.95 5.39
N THR A 24 7.95 10.65 5.09
CA THR A 24 6.94 9.68 5.58
C THR A 24 6.72 9.81 7.08
N THR A 25 7.79 9.92 7.87
CA THR A 25 7.71 10.04 9.33
C THR A 25 6.99 11.33 9.72
N THR A 26 7.39 12.46 9.15
CA THR A 26 6.75 13.76 9.40
C THR A 26 5.29 13.76 8.99
N LEU A 27 4.95 13.16 7.85
CA LEU A 27 3.59 13.09 7.33
C LEU A 27 2.69 12.29 8.27
N ILE A 28 3.12 11.11 8.70
CA ILE A 28 2.38 10.27 9.66
C ILE A 28 2.18 11.03 10.97
N TYR A 29 3.25 11.61 11.52
CA TYR A 29 3.19 12.30 12.80
C TYR A 29 2.29 13.54 12.76
N SER A 30 2.27 14.26 11.63
CA SER A 30 1.43 15.45 11.45
C SER A 30 -0.08 15.18 11.63
N ASN A 31 -0.51 13.91 11.54
CA ASN A 31 -1.89 13.52 11.82
C ASN A 31 -2.01 12.07 12.29
N ILE A 32 -1.30 11.74 13.38
CA ILE A 32 -1.24 10.38 13.94
C ILE A 32 -2.62 9.81 14.30
N LYS A 33 -3.56 10.67 14.72
CA LYS A 33 -4.94 10.28 15.10
C LYS A 33 -5.73 9.68 13.95
N MET A 34 -5.44 10.08 12.72
CA MET A 34 -6.11 9.55 11.52
C MET A 34 -5.30 8.44 10.84
N TRP A 35 -4.06 8.20 11.25
CA TRP A 35 -3.21 7.20 10.62
C TRP A 35 -3.76 5.78 10.82
N ARG A 36 -3.64 4.93 9.80
CA ARG A 36 -4.16 3.55 9.82
C ARG A 36 -3.06 2.53 9.61
N HIS A 37 -2.36 2.61 8.48
CA HIS A 37 -1.26 1.71 8.12
C HIS A 37 -0.54 2.26 6.90
N ASN A 38 0.61 1.66 6.59
CA ASN A 38 1.34 1.90 5.34
C ASN A 38 1.31 0.67 4.44
N TRP A 39 1.37 0.93 3.14
CA TRP A 39 1.80 -0.03 2.14
C TRP A 39 3.17 0.41 1.62
N GLN A 40 3.91 -0.55 1.08
CA GLN A 40 5.18 -0.32 0.41
C GLN A 40 5.00 -0.64 -1.06
N TRP A 41 5.31 0.30 -1.93
CA TRP A 41 5.26 0.09 -3.36
C TRP A 41 6.67 -0.06 -3.92
N ASN A 42 7.01 -1.28 -4.32
CA ASN A 42 8.22 -1.56 -5.08
C ASN A 42 7.98 -1.22 -6.56
N LYS A 43 8.63 -0.15 -7.02
CA LYS A 43 8.54 0.35 -8.40
C LYS A 43 9.38 -0.47 -9.37
N ASN A 44 10.17 -1.43 -8.88
CA ASN A 44 11.18 -2.21 -9.59
C ASN A 44 12.36 -1.39 -10.12
N ASN A 45 12.10 -0.18 -10.66
CA ASN A 45 13.14 0.75 -11.05
C ASN A 45 13.74 1.47 -9.85
N SER A 46 15.05 1.32 -9.70
CA SER A 46 15.87 2.02 -8.74
C SER A 46 16.11 3.48 -9.13
N ALA A 47 15.96 4.40 -8.17
CA ALA A 47 16.35 5.79 -8.31
C ALA A 47 17.62 6.11 -7.52
N GLY A 48 18.26 7.25 -7.84
CA GLY A 48 19.37 7.78 -7.04
C GLY A 48 20.76 7.23 -7.39
N PHE A 49 21.00 6.90 -8.67
CA PHE A 49 22.29 6.41 -9.17
C PHE A 49 23.47 7.32 -8.78
N VAL A 50 23.26 8.64 -8.74
CA VAL A 50 24.26 9.63 -8.31
C VAL A 50 24.75 9.38 -6.88
N THR A 51 23.87 8.88 -6.00
CA THR A 51 24.17 8.59 -4.59
C THR A 51 24.48 7.11 -4.33
N ALA A 52 24.67 6.30 -5.37
CA ALA A 52 24.82 4.85 -5.25
C ALA A 52 26.04 4.42 -4.40
N LYS A 53 27.09 5.26 -4.34
CA LYS A 53 28.27 5.02 -3.50
C LYS A 53 28.06 5.39 -2.02
N VAL A 54 26.98 6.11 -1.70
CA VAL A 54 26.69 6.62 -0.34
C VAL A 54 25.57 5.83 0.32
N ARG A 55 24.57 5.37 -0.45
CA ARG A 55 23.42 4.63 0.08
C ARG A 55 22.84 3.66 -0.94
N PRO A 56 22.07 2.64 -0.49
CA PRO A 56 21.32 1.77 -1.38
C PRO A 56 20.34 2.56 -2.27
N LEU A 57 20.19 2.08 -3.50
CA LEU A 57 19.23 2.67 -4.43
C LEU A 57 17.80 2.49 -3.92
N GLN A 58 17.01 3.55 -4.02
CA GLN A 58 15.63 3.54 -3.54
C GLN A 58 14.72 2.94 -4.61
N VAL A 59 14.09 1.81 -4.30
CA VAL A 59 13.12 1.11 -5.15
C VAL A 59 11.71 1.12 -4.56
N VAL A 60 11.59 1.44 -3.27
CA VAL A 60 10.32 1.46 -2.52
C VAL A 60 9.84 2.89 -2.29
N GLU A 61 8.54 3.11 -2.46
CA GLU A 61 7.83 4.27 -1.91
C GLU A 61 6.85 3.82 -0.84
N ASP A 62 6.65 4.66 0.18
CA ASP A 62 5.60 4.46 1.16
C ASP A 62 4.27 4.96 0.61
N ILE A 63 3.20 4.21 0.84
CA ILE A 63 1.82 4.64 0.65
C ILE A 63 1.17 4.72 2.03
N CYS A 64 0.98 5.94 2.52
CA CYS A 64 0.39 6.21 3.82
C CYS A 64 -1.14 6.28 3.71
N VAL A 65 -1.84 5.51 4.54
CA VAL A 65 -3.30 5.47 4.58
C VAL A 65 -3.80 6.14 5.86
N PHE A 66 -4.65 7.16 5.69
CA PHE A 66 -5.35 7.87 6.75
C PHE A 66 -6.86 7.73 6.60
N GLY A 67 -7.61 7.80 7.70
CA GLY A 67 -9.07 7.81 7.68
C GLY A 67 -9.66 8.34 8.98
N LEU A 68 -10.82 9.00 8.90
CA LEU A 68 -11.50 9.55 10.07
C LEU A 68 -11.94 8.43 11.04
N ASN A 69 -12.61 7.43 10.50
CA ASN A 69 -13.06 6.24 11.24
C ASN A 69 -12.39 4.98 10.68
N LYS A 70 -12.96 3.81 11.01
CA LYS A 70 -12.61 2.56 10.34
C LYS A 70 -12.84 2.73 8.83
N VAL A 71 -11.73 2.72 8.09
CA VAL A 71 -11.74 2.77 6.63
C VAL A 71 -12.41 1.51 6.10
N ASN A 72 -13.33 1.66 5.15
CA ASN A 72 -13.93 0.51 4.47
C ASN A 72 -12.84 -0.26 3.72
N TYR A 73 -12.60 -1.51 4.12
CA TYR A 73 -11.56 -2.36 3.54
C TYR A 73 -12.20 -3.41 2.61
N ASN A 74 -12.01 -3.20 1.31
CA ASN A 74 -12.50 -4.07 0.24
C ASN A 74 -11.30 -4.78 -0.42
N PRO A 75 -10.76 -5.85 0.20
CA PRO A 75 -9.54 -6.50 -0.28
C PRO A 75 -9.71 -7.12 -1.66
N GLN A 76 -8.75 -6.87 -2.54
CA GLN A 76 -8.59 -7.63 -3.78
C GLN A 76 -7.83 -8.93 -3.45
N MET A 77 -8.58 -10.03 -3.36
CA MET A 77 -8.03 -11.33 -2.97
C MET A 77 -7.16 -11.91 -4.09
N ASN A 78 -6.02 -12.48 -3.72
CA ASN A 78 -5.10 -13.14 -4.65
C ASN A 78 -5.37 -14.64 -4.68
N ILE A 79 -5.57 -15.20 -5.86
CA ILE A 79 -5.58 -16.65 -6.07
C ILE A 79 -4.13 -17.14 -6.10
N ARG A 80 -3.80 -18.20 -5.34
CA ARG A 80 -2.44 -18.78 -5.30
C ARG A 80 -2.46 -20.30 -5.30
N GLY A 81 -1.94 -20.89 -6.38
CA GLY A 81 -1.75 -22.33 -6.51
C GLY A 81 -3.01 -23.15 -6.24
N ASN A 82 -2.80 -24.40 -5.82
CA ASN A 82 -3.88 -25.34 -5.56
C ASN A 82 -4.63 -25.02 -4.27
N ILE A 83 -5.89 -25.47 -4.20
CA ILE A 83 -6.74 -25.36 -3.02
C ILE A 83 -6.09 -26.10 -1.85
N ARG A 84 -6.05 -25.44 -0.69
CA ARG A 84 -5.49 -26.01 0.55
C ARG A 84 -6.37 -25.69 1.74
N VAL A 85 -6.27 -26.54 2.76
CA VAL A 85 -6.86 -26.29 4.07
C VAL A 85 -6.02 -25.22 4.78
N LYS A 86 -6.67 -24.21 5.34
CA LYS A 86 -6.09 -23.09 6.08
C LYS A 86 -6.67 -23.03 7.48
N GLY A 87 -5.84 -22.63 8.45
CA GLY A 87 -6.22 -22.52 9.85
C GLY A 87 -6.20 -23.86 10.58
N GLY A 88 -7.00 -23.98 11.64
CA GLY A 88 -7.05 -25.18 12.48
C GLY A 88 -5.94 -25.31 13.52
N SER A 89 -5.22 -24.22 13.82
CA SER A 89 -4.30 -24.16 14.95
C SER A 89 -5.06 -24.17 16.29
N SER A 90 -4.38 -24.51 17.38
CA SER A 90 -4.92 -24.40 18.73
C SER A 90 -5.37 -22.97 19.03
N LYS A 91 -6.35 -22.85 19.93
CA LYS A 91 -6.79 -21.54 20.44
C LYS A 91 -5.59 -20.84 21.07
N SER A 92 -5.42 -19.56 20.72
CA SER A 92 -4.39 -18.70 21.29
C SER A 92 -5.10 -17.64 22.10
N ASP A 93 -4.66 -17.41 23.33
CA ASP A 93 -5.25 -16.37 24.20
C ASP A 93 -4.79 -14.96 23.80
N ASN A 94 -3.79 -14.85 22.92
CA ASN A 94 -3.24 -13.57 22.46
C ASN A 94 -4.22 -12.77 21.58
N TYR A 95 -5.15 -13.47 20.94
CA TYR A 95 -6.16 -12.87 20.08
C TYR A 95 -7.48 -13.58 20.39
N ASN A 96 -8.51 -12.85 20.81
CA ASN A 96 -9.87 -13.38 21.07
C ASN A 96 -10.56 -13.87 19.78
N VAL A 97 -9.94 -14.84 19.11
CA VAL A 97 -10.32 -15.39 17.81
C VAL A 97 -10.43 -16.89 17.98
N GLN A 98 -11.59 -17.42 17.62
CA GLN A 98 -11.79 -18.86 17.60
C GLN A 98 -11.12 -19.43 16.34
N PRO A 99 -10.29 -20.48 16.46
CA PRO A 99 -9.71 -21.12 15.30
C PRO A 99 -10.80 -21.63 14.36
N SER A 100 -10.72 -21.23 13.11
CA SER A 100 -11.57 -21.77 12.04
C SER A 100 -10.72 -22.51 11.02
N LYS A 101 -11.33 -23.50 10.37
CA LYS A 101 -10.76 -24.18 9.21
C LYS A 101 -11.49 -23.72 7.96
N SER A 102 -10.75 -23.39 6.92
CA SER A 102 -11.30 -23.08 5.60
C SER A 102 -10.52 -23.82 4.52
N ARG A 103 -11.16 -24.11 3.38
CA ARG A 103 -10.52 -24.77 2.23
C ARG A 103 -10.68 -23.90 0.99
N ASN A 104 -9.62 -23.20 0.60
CA ASN A 104 -9.59 -22.34 -0.59
C ASN A 104 -8.14 -22.01 -1.00
N ASN A 105 -7.95 -21.25 -2.08
CA ASN A 105 -6.66 -20.72 -2.52
C ASN A 105 -6.62 -19.17 -2.56
N LEU A 106 -7.54 -18.50 -1.85
CA LEU A 106 -7.66 -17.03 -1.81
C LEU A 106 -6.84 -16.40 -0.67
N TYR A 107 -6.05 -15.39 -0.97
CA TYR A 107 -5.17 -14.72 -0.02
C TYR A 107 -5.44 -13.23 0.05
N TYR A 108 -5.56 -12.70 1.26
CA TYR A 108 -5.56 -11.25 1.46
C TYR A 108 -4.29 -10.62 0.85
N PRO A 109 -4.39 -9.37 0.34
CA PRO A 109 -3.24 -8.67 -0.19
C PRO A 109 -2.18 -8.46 0.90
N LYS A 110 -0.92 -8.49 0.48
CA LYS A 110 0.22 -8.11 1.34
C LYS A 110 0.37 -6.59 1.27
N SER A 111 0.96 -5.99 2.30
CA SER A 111 1.30 -4.56 2.31
C SER A 111 2.38 -4.17 1.28
N LEU A 112 3.09 -5.15 0.69
CA LEU A 112 4.02 -4.94 -0.41
C LEU A 112 3.32 -5.06 -1.76
N ILE A 113 3.32 -3.98 -2.54
CA ILE A 113 2.83 -3.89 -3.91
C ILE A 113 4.02 -3.94 -4.86
N ASN A 114 3.99 -4.87 -5.82
CA ASN A 114 4.99 -4.99 -6.87
C ASN A 114 4.36 -4.60 -8.21
N ILE A 115 4.30 -3.31 -8.49
CA ILE A 115 3.82 -2.79 -9.77
C ILE A 115 4.99 -2.00 -10.37
N SER A 116 5.55 -2.54 -11.45
CA SER A 116 6.68 -1.91 -12.14
C SER A 116 6.23 -0.64 -12.86
N ASN A 117 6.96 0.46 -12.67
CA ASN A 117 6.83 1.66 -13.52
C ASN A 117 7.92 1.72 -14.61
N ALA A 118 8.66 0.60 -14.77
CA ALA A 118 9.87 0.54 -15.57
C ALA A 118 9.65 0.57 -17.07
N SER A 119 8.47 0.15 -17.53
CA SER A 119 8.15 0.19 -18.95
C SER A 119 8.04 1.64 -19.41
N GLN A 120 9.05 2.10 -20.16
CA GLN A 120 9.06 3.39 -20.87
C GLN A 120 8.54 3.24 -22.31
N VAL A 121 8.28 2.00 -22.76
CA VAL A 121 7.78 1.71 -24.10
C VAL A 121 6.32 2.18 -24.18
N ASN A 122 5.98 2.95 -25.21
CA ASN A 122 4.64 3.51 -25.46
C ASN A 122 4.12 4.53 -24.43
N LYS A 123 4.99 5.18 -23.64
CA LYS A 123 4.55 6.34 -22.85
C LYS A 123 4.21 7.50 -23.78
N LYS A 124 2.91 7.73 -24.00
CA LYS A 124 2.42 8.94 -24.68
C LYS A 124 2.57 10.12 -23.74
N HIS A 125 3.28 11.16 -24.17
CA HIS A 125 3.33 12.40 -23.40
C HIS A 125 1.92 13.03 -23.39
N PRO A 126 1.44 13.62 -22.27
CA PRO A 126 0.09 14.20 -22.20
C PRO A 126 -0.19 15.27 -23.27
N THR A 127 0.86 15.90 -23.80
CA THR A 127 0.79 16.89 -24.89
C THR A 127 1.32 16.38 -26.24
N GLN A 128 1.52 15.07 -26.39
CA GLN A 128 1.93 14.49 -27.66
C GLN A 128 0.77 14.58 -28.65
N LYS A 129 0.97 15.34 -29.73
CA LYS A 129 -0.01 15.40 -30.82
C LYS A 129 -0.20 13.99 -31.40
N PRO A 130 -1.43 13.56 -31.73
CA PRO A 130 -1.64 12.36 -32.53
C PRO A 130 -0.82 12.49 -33.82
N GLY A 131 0.01 11.50 -34.12
CA GLY A 131 0.71 11.46 -35.41
C GLY A 131 -0.31 11.42 -36.54
N GLN A 132 -0.04 12.18 -37.61
CA GLN A 132 -0.71 12.02 -38.91
C GLN A 132 -0.42 10.63 -39.48
#